data_AF-A0A518IJB9-F1
#
_entry.id   AF-A0A518IJB9-F1
#
_cell.length_a   1.000
_cell.length_b   1.000
_cell.length_c   1.000
_cell.angle_alpha   90.00
_cell.angle_beta   90.00
_cell.angle_gamma   90.00
#
_symmetry.space_group_name_H-M   'P 1'
#
loop_
_entity.id
_entity.type
_entity.pdbx_description
1 polymer ?
#
loop_
_entity_poly.entity_id
_entity_poly.type
_entity_poly.pdbx_seq_one_letter_code
_entity_poly.pdbx_strand_id
1 'polypeptide(L)'
;MSETEKSIEAQNHIEIEGNLYRCKIRCVLEFRVGTLDLCFFYLLENGEIYFKQQRLSFSEFSSLFEKGKITASPPEEGVLNIPDLMWAEFSNALFQDHNEDFLLEIQDELSMLQGKPGAVELCKQAFCIYQKEPTPDKKQALRVAYDNVPEHLRCWLGSFDIKDSEIRDALK
;
A
#
# COMPACT_ATOMS: atom_id res chain seq x y z
N MET A 1 19.79 -24.86 -2.58
CA MET A 1 18.59 -24.22 -3.14
C MET A 1 17.68 -25.34 -3.60
N SER A 2 16.71 -25.71 -2.76
CA SER A 2 15.85 -26.87 -3.02
C SER A 2 14.71 -26.46 -3.95
N GLU A 3 14.19 -27.42 -4.72
CA GLU A 3 13.03 -27.23 -5.61
C GLU A 3 11.77 -26.72 -4.89
N THR A 4 11.75 -26.78 -3.56
CA THR A 4 10.71 -26.23 -2.69
C THR A 4 10.68 -24.69 -2.66
N GLU A 5 11.82 -24.00 -2.89
CA GLU A 5 11.86 -22.52 -2.96
C GLU A 5 11.28 -21.99 -4.27
N LYS A 6 11.12 -22.83 -5.30
CA LYS A 6 10.43 -22.48 -6.56
C LYS A 6 8.91 -22.59 -6.48
N SER A 7 8.36 -23.00 -5.32
CA SER A 7 6.94 -23.33 -5.12
C SER A 7 6.11 -22.20 -4.50
N ILE A 8 6.69 -21.02 -4.24
CA ILE A 8 5.97 -19.86 -3.65
C ILE A 8 5.92 -18.65 -4.62
N GLU A 9 6.56 -18.73 -5.79
CA GLU A 9 6.37 -17.79 -6.91
C GLU A 9 5.18 -18.23 -7.79
N ALA A 10 4.02 -18.46 -7.18
CA ALA A 10 2.77 -18.66 -7.92
C ALA A 10 2.39 -17.35 -8.63
N GLN A 11 2.95 -17.18 -9.82
CA GLN A 11 2.52 -16.37 -10.96
C GLN A 11 1.28 -15.48 -10.70
N ASN A 12 1.53 -14.28 -10.18
CA ASN A 12 0.55 -13.20 -10.18
C ASN A 12 0.50 -12.58 -11.58
N HIS A 13 -0.18 -13.22 -12.54
CA HIS A 13 -0.45 -12.59 -13.82
C HIS A 13 -1.95 -12.43 -14.04
N ILE A 14 -2.33 -11.38 -14.74
CA ILE A 14 -3.70 -11.14 -15.20
C ILE A 14 -3.69 -10.88 -16.69
N GLU A 15 -4.64 -11.48 -17.41
CA GLU A 15 -4.89 -11.17 -18.81
C GLU A 15 -5.91 -10.03 -18.90
N ILE A 16 -5.52 -8.93 -19.54
CA ILE A 16 -6.38 -7.77 -19.78
C ILE A 16 -6.28 -7.43 -21.26
N GLU A 17 -7.40 -7.51 -21.98
CA GLU A 17 -7.48 -7.19 -23.42
C GLU A 17 -6.47 -7.99 -24.27
N GLY A 18 -6.26 -9.27 -23.94
CA GLY A 18 -5.32 -10.15 -24.65
C GLY A 18 -3.84 -9.93 -24.31
N ASN A 19 -3.53 -9.06 -23.34
CA ASN A 19 -2.17 -8.85 -22.85
C ASN A 19 -2.02 -9.43 -21.45
N LEU A 20 -0.92 -10.17 -21.23
CA LEU A 20 -0.58 -10.74 -19.94
C LEU A 20 0.31 -9.76 -19.15
N TYR A 21 -0.13 -9.40 -17.95
CA TYR A 21 0.61 -8.50 -17.06
C TYR A 21 1.03 -9.23 -15.80
N ARG A 22 2.26 -9.04 -15.34
CA ARG A 22 2.57 -9.34 -13.93
C ARG A 22 1.86 -8.32 -13.04
N CYS A 23 1.28 -8.78 -11.95
CA CYS A 23 0.49 -7.95 -11.07
C CYS A 23 0.65 -8.30 -9.58
N LYS A 24 0.00 -7.53 -8.72
CA LYS A 24 -0.28 -7.88 -7.32
C LYS A 24 -1.76 -7.65 -7.05
N ILE A 25 -2.41 -8.61 -6.39
CA ILE A 25 -3.83 -8.51 -6.06
C ILE A 25 -3.98 -7.81 -4.70
N ARG A 26 -4.93 -6.88 -4.65
CA ARG A 26 -5.35 -6.15 -3.45
C ARG A 26 -6.86 -6.08 -3.39
N CYS A 27 -7.39 -5.67 -2.23
CA CYS A 27 -8.81 -5.45 -2.05
C CYS A 27 -9.09 -4.14 -1.31
N VAL A 28 -10.28 -3.61 -1.51
CA VAL A 28 -10.80 -2.37 -0.91
C VAL A 28 -12.31 -2.51 -0.75
N LEU A 29 -12.92 -1.70 0.12
CA LEU A 29 -14.37 -1.66 0.27
C LEU A 29 -14.96 -0.55 -0.59
N GLU A 30 -16.01 -0.84 -1.36
CA GLU A 30 -16.79 0.15 -2.11
C GLU A 30 -18.08 0.47 -1.35
N PHE A 31 -18.38 1.75 -1.18
CA PHE A 31 -19.67 2.16 -0.61
C PHE A 31 -20.81 1.96 -1.61
N ARG A 32 -21.82 1.23 -1.19
CA ARG A 32 -23.11 1.10 -1.88
C ARG A 32 -24.25 1.49 -0.95
N VAL A 33 -25.44 1.67 -1.52
CA VAL A 33 -26.63 2.08 -0.75
C VAL A 33 -26.91 1.02 0.32
N GLY A 34 -26.55 1.33 1.57
CA GLY A 34 -26.76 0.47 2.74
C GLY A 34 -25.75 -0.65 2.95
N THR A 35 -24.73 -0.80 2.10
CA THR A 35 -23.73 -1.88 2.20
C THR A 35 -22.32 -1.42 1.81
N LEU A 36 -21.32 -2.19 2.22
CA LEU A 36 -19.93 -2.11 1.77
C LEU A 36 -19.62 -3.36 0.94
N ASP A 37 -19.23 -3.19 -0.30
CA ASP A 37 -18.87 -4.31 -1.18
C ASP A 37 -17.36 -4.53 -1.15
N LEU A 38 -16.91 -5.74 -0.82
CA LEU A 38 -15.50 -6.12 -0.99
C LEU A 38 -15.16 -6.21 -2.48
N CYS A 39 -14.23 -5.39 -2.93
CA CYS A 39 -13.80 -5.33 -4.32
C CYS A 39 -12.31 -5.65 -4.44
N PHE A 40 -11.96 -6.49 -5.41
CA PHE A 40 -10.57 -6.76 -5.77
C PHE A 40 -10.08 -5.81 -6.86
N PHE A 41 -8.79 -5.49 -6.81
CA PHE A 41 -8.07 -4.74 -7.83
C PHE A 41 -6.66 -5.27 -8.01
N TYR A 42 -6.04 -4.90 -9.13
CA TYR A 42 -4.75 -5.41 -9.54
C TYR A 42 -3.78 -4.26 -9.75
N LEU A 43 -2.66 -4.28 -9.04
CA LEU A 43 -1.52 -3.42 -9.30
C LEU A 43 -0.73 -4.03 -10.43
N LEU A 44 -0.56 -3.33 -11.55
CA LEU A 44 0.11 -3.84 -12.73
C LEU A 44 1.56 -3.40 -12.77
N GLU A 45 2.44 -4.21 -13.35
CA GLU A 45 3.87 -3.89 -13.44
C GLU A 45 4.20 -2.66 -14.28
N ASN A 46 3.28 -2.20 -15.14
CA ASN A 46 3.42 -0.96 -15.88
C ASN A 46 3.08 0.29 -15.05
N GLY A 47 2.64 0.14 -13.79
CA GLY A 47 2.28 1.25 -12.89
C GLY A 47 0.80 1.62 -12.89
N GLU A 48 -0.03 0.91 -13.65
CA GLU A 48 -1.47 1.11 -13.66
C GLU A 48 -2.16 0.27 -12.58
N ILE A 49 -3.38 0.68 -12.22
CA ILE A 49 -4.27 -0.04 -11.32
C ILE A 49 -5.49 -0.48 -12.14
N TYR A 50 -5.72 -1.79 -12.22
CA TYR A 50 -6.91 -2.34 -12.85
C TYR A 50 -8.00 -2.59 -11.82
N PHE A 51 -9.07 -1.83 -11.90
CA PHE A 51 -10.19 -1.85 -10.95
C PHE A 51 -11.52 -1.78 -11.71
N LYS A 52 -12.42 -2.74 -11.47
CA LYS A 52 -13.77 -2.81 -12.09
C LYS A 52 -13.74 -2.58 -13.61
N GLN A 53 -12.90 -3.32 -14.31
CA GLN A 53 -12.71 -3.28 -15.76
C GLN A 53 -12.19 -1.93 -16.31
N GLN A 54 -11.63 -1.09 -15.45
CA GLN A 54 -11.03 0.19 -15.82
C GLN A 54 -9.55 0.18 -15.44
N ARG A 55 -8.72 0.76 -16.30
CA ARG A 55 -7.33 1.10 -15.97
C ARG A 55 -7.30 2.50 -15.41
N LEU A 56 -6.71 2.64 -14.23
CA LEU A 56 -6.59 3.88 -13.50
C LEU A 56 -5.11 4.14 -13.23
N SER A 57 -4.70 5.40 -13.34
CA SER A 57 -3.48 5.88 -12.70
C SER A 57 -3.63 5.86 -11.18
N PHE A 58 -2.50 5.91 -10.47
CA PHE A 58 -2.51 6.04 -9.01
C PHE A 58 -3.32 7.26 -8.52
N SER A 59 -3.23 8.40 -9.24
CA SER A 59 -3.99 9.61 -8.89
C SER A 59 -5.50 9.43 -9.08
N GLU A 60 -5.92 8.78 -10.18
CA GLU A 60 -7.34 8.49 -10.41
C GLU A 60 -7.91 7.53 -9.36
N PHE A 61 -7.13 6.50 -8.99
CA PHE A 61 -7.51 5.58 -7.92
C PHE A 61 -7.57 6.26 -6.55
N SER A 62 -6.59 7.09 -6.21
CA SER A 62 -6.57 7.89 -4.97
C SER A 62 -7.79 8.81 -4.87
N SER A 63 -8.21 9.41 -5.99
CA SER A 63 -9.40 10.26 -6.03
C SER A 63 -10.69 9.51 -5.70
N LEU A 64 -10.74 8.18 -5.81
CA LEU A 64 -11.90 7.39 -5.38
C LEU A 64 -12.04 7.37 -3.84
N PHE A 65 -10.93 7.38 -3.10
CA PHE A 65 -10.92 7.53 -1.64
C PHE A 65 -11.37 8.93 -1.23
N GLU A 66 -10.80 9.97 -1.86
CA GLU A 66 -11.17 11.37 -1.59
C GLU A 66 -12.66 11.64 -1.81
N LYS A 67 -13.24 11.00 -2.83
CA LYS A 67 -14.67 11.11 -3.16
C LYS A 67 -15.57 10.22 -2.28
N GLY A 68 -15.00 9.47 -1.34
CA GLY A 68 -15.73 8.53 -0.47
C GLY A 68 -16.42 7.40 -1.25
N LYS A 69 -15.90 7.02 -2.42
CA LYS A 69 -16.44 5.90 -3.21
C LYS A 69 -15.90 4.57 -2.73
N ILE A 70 -14.64 4.54 -2.31
CA ILE A 70 -13.98 3.38 -1.75
C ILE A 70 -13.27 3.75 -0.44
N THR A 71 -13.00 2.76 0.41
CA THR A 71 -12.29 2.94 1.68
C THR A 71 -11.55 1.66 2.09
N ALA A 72 -10.42 1.84 2.76
CA ALA A 72 -9.73 0.82 3.55
C ALA A 72 -10.10 0.93 5.05
N SER A 73 -10.68 2.06 5.44
CA SER A 73 -11.21 2.34 6.79
C SER A 73 -12.75 2.31 6.76
N PRO A 74 -13.42 1.16 6.96
CA PRO A 74 -14.88 1.11 7.05
C PRO A 74 -15.41 1.86 8.28
N PRO A 75 -16.70 2.23 8.31
CA PRO A 75 -17.37 2.69 9.54
C PRO A 75 -17.29 1.64 10.67
N GLU A 76 -17.64 2.03 11.89
CA GLU A 76 -17.62 1.13 13.06
C GLU A 76 -18.67 0.01 12.99
N GLU A 77 -19.77 0.26 12.28
CA GLU A 77 -20.86 -0.68 12.06
C GLU A 77 -21.35 -0.59 10.61
N GLY A 78 -21.88 -1.69 10.10
CA GLY A 78 -22.41 -1.75 8.74
C GLY A 78 -22.69 -3.16 8.26
N VAL A 79 -22.99 -3.26 6.97
CA VAL A 79 -23.21 -4.53 6.28
C VAL A 79 -22.10 -4.71 5.25
N LEU A 80 -21.26 -5.72 5.45
CA LEU A 80 -20.26 -6.14 4.48
C LEU A 80 -20.90 -7.15 3.53
N ASN A 81 -20.78 -6.90 2.23
CA ASN A 81 -21.14 -7.82 1.18
C ASN A 81 -19.86 -8.31 0.50
N ILE A 82 -19.67 -9.62 0.48
CA ILE A 82 -18.62 -10.30 -0.27
C ILE A 82 -19.31 -10.95 -1.48
N PRO A 83 -19.19 -10.36 -2.67
CA PRO A 83 -19.91 -10.81 -3.86
C PRO A 83 -19.74 -12.31 -4.10
N ASP A 84 -20.84 -12.97 -4.46
CA ASP A 84 -20.92 -14.41 -4.75
C ASP A 84 -20.56 -15.36 -3.58
N LEU A 85 -20.29 -14.82 -2.39
CA LEU A 85 -19.93 -15.60 -1.21
C LEU A 85 -20.94 -15.43 -0.07
N MET A 86 -21.06 -14.22 0.49
CA MET A 86 -21.94 -13.94 1.63
C MET A 86 -22.12 -12.45 1.90
N TRP A 87 -23.12 -12.13 2.72
CA TRP A 87 -23.24 -10.85 3.39
C TRP A 87 -23.20 -11.06 4.91
N ALA A 88 -22.66 -10.09 5.64
CA ALA A 88 -22.56 -10.11 7.09
C ALA A 88 -22.73 -8.71 7.67
N GLU A 89 -23.53 -8.59 8.72
CA GLU A 89 -23.51 -7.42 9.60
C GLU A 89 -22.26 -7.47 10.46
N PHE A 90 -21.64 -6.31 10.68
CA PHE A 90 -20.52 -6.17 11.59
C PHE A 90 -20.74 -4.97 12.51
N SER A 91 -20.17 -5.10 13.70
CA SER A 91 -20.10 -4.05 14.71
C SER A 91 -18.72 -4.14 15.35
N ASN A 92 -18.08 -3.00 15.58
CA ASN A 92 -16.72 -2.86 16.12
C ASN A 92 -15.65 -3.46 15.20
N ALA A 93 -15.03 -2.62 14.38
CA ALA A 93 -13.84 -3.02 13.65
C ALA A 93 -12.64 -3.17 14.60
N LEU A 94 -12.03 -4.36 14.60
CA LEU A 94 -10.91 -4.69 15.49
C LEU A 94 -9.57 -4.08 15.01
N PHE A 95 -9.39 -4.03 13.70
CA PHE A 95 -8.22 -3.47 13.03
C PHE A 95 -8.69 -2.79 11.75
N GLN A 96 -8.18 -1.60 11.47
CA GLN A 96 -8.43 -0.87 10.24
C GLN A 96 -7.13 -0.21 9.81
N ASP A 97 -6.84 -0.26 8.51
CA ASP A 97 -5.83 0.63 7.94
C ASP A 97 -6.43 2.02 7.81
N HIS A 98 -5.59 3.04 7.94
CA HIS A 98 -5.94 4.39 7.52
C HIS A 98 -5.84 4.49 6.01
N ASN A 99 -6.80 5.16 5.37
CA ASN A 99 -6.80 5.33 3.91
C ASN A 99 -5.48 5.92 3.38
N GLU A 100 -4.85 6.83 4.12
CA GLU A 100 -3.56 7.43 3.77
C GLU A 100 -2.43 6.39 3.77
N ASP A 101 -2.33 5.59 4.83
CA ASP A 101 -1.34 4.51 4.95
C ASP A 101 -1.54 3.43 3.89
N PHE A 102 -2.80 3.07 3.60
CA PHE A 102 -3.12 2.13 2.53
C PHE A 102 -2.66 2.67 1.17
N LEU A 103 -2.88 3.96 0.89
CA LEU A 103 -2.42 4.56 -0.37
C LEU A 103 -0.89 4.60 -0.47
N LEU A 104 -0.18 4.84 0.64
CA LEU A 104 1.28 4.74 0.69
C LEU A 104 1.74 3.30 0.39
N GLU A 105 1.07 2.28 0.93
CA GLU A 105 1.37 0.88 0.62
C GLU A 105 1.15 0.57 -0.87
N ILE A 106 0.04 1.03 -1.46
CA ILE A 106 -0.22 0.84 -2.89
C ILE A 106 0.86 1.50 -3.75
N GLN A 107 1.29 2.70 -3.39
CA GLN A 107 2.36 3.40 -4.12
C GLN A 107 3.70 2.67 -4.00
N ASP A 108 4.03 2.18 -2.82
CA ASP A 108 5.24 1.39 -2.55
C ASP A 108 5.26 0.12 -3.41
N GLU A 109 4.13 -0.58 -3.48
CA GLU A 109 3.98 -1.81 -4.24
C GLU A 109 4.06 -1.62 -5.73
N LEU A 110 3.46 -0.56 -6.27
CA LEU A 110 3.63 -0.19 -7.67
C LEU A 110 5.11 0.09 -7.98
N SER A 111 5.82 0.76 -7.06
CA SER A 111 7.24 1.05 -7.22
C SER A 111 8.08 -0.22 -7.23
N MET A 112 7.85 -1.13 -6.28
CA MET A 112 8.52 -2.43 -6.23
C MET A 112 8.19 -3.32 -7.43
N LEU A 113 6.95 -3.32 -7.90
CA LEU A 113 6.55 -4.01 -9.12
C LEU A 113 7.34 -3.47 -10.32
N GLN A 114 7.58 -2.17 -10.40
CA GLN A 114 8.42 -1.55 -11.42
C GLN A 114 9.94 -1.75 -11.20
N GLY A 115 10.35 -2.54 -10.21
CA GLY A 115 11.76 -2.79 -9.89
C GLY A 115 12.47 -1.59 -9.24
N LYS A 116 11.72 -0.61 -8.73
CA LYS A 116 12.27 0.54 -7.99
C LYS A 116 12.38 0.19 -6.50
N PRO A 117 13.28 0.86 -5.74
CA PRO A 117 13.33 0.73 -4.30
C PRO A 117 12.01 1.14 -3.64
N GLY A 118 11.60 0.41 -2.61
CA GLY A 118 10.44 0.79 -1.81
C GLY A 118 10.73 1.91 -0.80
N ALA A 119 9.68 2.44 -0.16
CA ALA A 119 9.70 3.55 0.77
C ALA A 119 10.65 3.31 1.96
N VAL A 120 10.68 2.10 2.51
CA VAL A 120 11.60 1.73 3.60
C VAL A 120 13.05 1.89 3.18
N GLU A 121 13.40 1.41 1.98
CA GLU A 121 14.76 1.49 1.45
C GLU A 121 15.14 2.93 1.12
N LEU A 122 14.24 3.69 0.49
CA LEU A 122 14.43 5.12 0.22
C LEU A 122 14.64 5.94 1.51
N CYS A 123 13.88 5.64 2.56
CA CYS A 123 14.03 6.30 3.86
C CYS A 123 15.37 5.95 4.52
N LYS A 124 15.82 4.69 4.47
CA LYS A 124 17.15 4.29 4.95
C LYS A 124 18.28 5.00 4.20
N GLN A 125 18.16 5.13 2.89
CA GLN A 125 19.12 5.86 2.07
C GLN A 125 19.17 7.35 2.43
N ALA A 126 18.00 7.99 2.57
CA ALA A 126 17.91 9.38 3.01
C ALA A 126 18.54 9.58 4.40
N PHE A 127 18.33 8.63 5.32
CA PHE A 127 18.91 8.68 6.66
C PHE A 127 20.44 8.56 6.62
N CYS A 128 20.97 7.62 5.83
CA CYS A 128 22.41 7.47 5.62
C CYS A 128 23.05 8.75 5.03
N ILE A 129 22.38 9.41 4.09
CA ILE A 129 22.85 10.68 3.51
C ILE A 129 22.86 11.80 4.57
N TYR A 130 21.80 11.89 5.39
CA TYR A 130 21.72 12.86 6.48
C TYR A 130 22.81 12.63 7.54
N GLN A 131 23.06 11.38 7.93
CA GLN A 131 24.11 11.03 8.91
C GLN A 131 25.51 11.44 8.45
N LYS A 132 25.80 11.34 7.15
CA LYS A 132 27.10 11.73 6.59
C LYS A 132 27.31 13.25 6.58
N GLU A 133 26.25 14.01 6.33
CA GLU A 133 26.33 15.47 6.25
C GLU A 133 24.96 16.06 6.62
N PRO A 134 24.75 16.40 7.89
CA PRO A 134 23.45 16.87 8.38
C PRO A 134 23.23 18.34 8.01
N THR A 135 22.52 18.57 6.90
CA THR A 135 22.06 19.91 6.48
C THR A 135 20.54 20.05 6.63
N PRO A 136 20.01 21.29 6.70
CA PRO A 136 18.56 21.52 6.72
C PRO A 136 17.84 20.85 5.55
N ASP A 137 18.39 20.95 4.34
CA ASP A 137 17.80 20.35 3.14
C ASP A 137 17.75 18.82 3.23
N LYS A 138 18.81 18.19 3.76
CA LYS A 138 18.86 16.74 3.95
C LYS A 138 17.95 16.27 5.08
N LYS A 139 17.78 17.07 6.13
CA LYS A 139 16.79 16.81 7.19
C LYS A 139 15.38 16.86 6.62
N GLN A 140 15.09 17.83 5.74
CA GLN A 140 13.79 17.92 5.07
C GLN A 140 13.57 16.74 4.11
N ALA A 141 14.59 16.33 3.35
CA ALA A 141 14.49 15.14 2.50
C ALA A 141 14.23 13.86 3.30
N LEU A 142 14.89 13.70 4.46
CA LEU A 142 14.64 12.60 5.39
C LEU A 142 13.21 12.64 5.95
N ARG A 143 12.71 13.82 6.33
CA ARG A 143 11.31 14.02 6.80
C ARG A 143 10.32 13.49 5.76
N VAL A 144 10.45 13.96 4.51
CA VAL A 144 9.58 13.53 3.41
C VAL A 144 9.69 12.02 3.16
N ALA A 145 10.90 11.47 3.17
CA ALA A 145 11.08 10.04 2.97
C ALA A 145 10.47 9.21 4.10
N TYR A 146 10.57 9.66 5.35
CA TYR A 146 9.98 9.02 6.53
C TYR A 146 8.45 9.07 6.52
N ASP A 147 7.88 10.23 6.18
CA ASP A 147 6.42 10.42 6.11
C ASP A 147 5.78 9.56 5.01
N ASN A 148 6.52 9.24 3.94
CA ASN A 148 6.09 8.33 2.88
C ASN A 148 6.18 6.84 3.24
N VAL A 149 6.71 6.47 4.41
CA VAL A 149 6.72 5.08 4.89
C VAL A 149 5.42 4.80 5.63
N PRO A 150 4.60 3.81 5.19
CA PRO A 150 3.41 3.38 5.93
C PRO A 150 3.75 3.08 7.40
N GLU A 151 2.88 3.48 8.34
CA GLU A 151 3.21 3.47 9.77
C GLU A 151 3.68 2.09 10.25
N HIS A 152 2.94 1.05 9.86
CA HIS A 152 3.25 -0.33 10.24
C HIS A 152 4.59 -0.84 9.66
N LEU A 153 5.09 -0.24 8.58
CA LEU A 153 6.39 -0.56 7.98
C LEU A 153 7.57 0.20 8.60
N ARG A 154 7.32 1.26 9.38
CA ARG A 154 8.40 2.04 10.02
C ARG A 154 9.23 1.20 10.98
N CYS A 155 8.67 0.10 11.51
CA CYS A 155 9.41 -0.85 12.33
C CYS A 155 10.63 -1.48 11.61
N TRP A 156 10.63 -1.47 10.27
CA TRP A 156 11.72 -2.00 9.43
C TRP A 156 12.83 -0.99 9.10
N LEU A 157 12.74 0.25 9.59
CA LEU A 157 13.69 1.33 9.26
C LEU A 157 15.06 1.19 9.94
N GLY A 158 15.15 0.41 11.01
CA GLY A 158 16.39 0.10 11.71
C GLY A 158 16.50 -1.37 12.09
N SER A 159 17.28 -1.68 13.11
CA SER A 159 17.33 -3.03 13.68
C SER A 159 16.05 -3.34 14.46
N PHE A 160 15.83 -4.61 14.81
CA PHE A 160 14.63 -5.04 15.53
C PHE A 160 14.43 -4.32 16.89
N ASP A 161 15.54 -3.97 17.56
CA ASP A 161 15.53 -3.27 18.85
C ASP A 161 15.34 -1.75 18.69
N ILE A 162 15.95 -1.17 17.65
CA ILE A 162 16.03 0.28 17.45
C ILE A 162 14.82 0.79 16.67
N LYS A 163 14.30 -0.01 15.72
CA LYS A 163 13.22 0.35 14.80
C LYS A 163 13.51 1.70 14.14
N ASP A 164 12.61 2.66 14.25
CA ASP A 164 12.73 4.00 13.68
C ASP A 164 13.22 5.06 14.69
N SER A 165 13.63 4.66 15.90
CA SER A 165 13.92 5.61 16.98
C SER A 165 15.03 6.60 16.61
N GLU A 166 16.11 6.13 15.98
CA GLU A 166 17.21 7.00 15.52
C GLU A 166 16.77 8.03 14.48
N ILE A 167 15.85 7.66 13.58
CA ILE A 167 15.30 8.58 12.58
C ILE A 167 14.40 9.61 13.26
N ARG A 168 13.54 9.18 14.20
CA ARG A 168 12.71 10.10 14.98
C ARG A 168 13.55 11.10 15.78
N ASP A 169 14.65 10.65 16.39
CA ASP A 169 15.57 11.52 17.11
C ASP A 169 16.29 12.52 16.20
N ALA A 170 16.67 12.10 14.98
CA ALA A 170 17.24 13.00 13.97
C ALA A 170 16.25 14.06 13.46
N LEU A 171 14.95 13.76 13.47
CA LEU A 171 13.90 14.64 12.94
C LEU A 171 13.35 15.65 13.94
N LYS A 172 13.58 15.47 15.24
CA LYS A 172 13.32 16.46 16.31
C LYS A 172 14.10 17.74 16.09
#